data_AF-A0AAJ1RSG8-F1
#
_entry.id   AF-A0AAJ1RSG8-F1
#
_cell.length_a   1.000
_cell.length_b   1.000
_cell.length_c   1.000
_cell.angle_alpha   90.00
_cell.angle_beta   90.00
_cell.angle_gamma   90.00
#
_symmetry.space_group_name_H-M   'P 1'
#
loop_
_entity.id
_entity.type
_entity.pdbx_description
1 polymer ?
#
loop_
_entity_poly.entity_id
_entity_poly.type
_entity_poly.pdbx_seq_one_letter_code
_entity_poly.pdbx_strand_id
1 'polypeptide(L)' 'DTLTKRQREVLSHAVRRGYYEPDSNVTLREMAEELGMARSTLGEHLQRVEQEIMGLVAEDLN' A
#
# COMPACT_ATOMS: atom_id res chain seq x y z
N ASP A 1 -4.28 -2.13 16.11
CA ASP A 1 -4.53 -3.25 15.18
C ASP A 1 -5.32 -2.86 13.94
N THR A 2 -4.96 -1.76 13.26
CA THR A 2 -5.80 -1.18 12.18
C THR A 2 -5.63 -1.89 10.83
N LEU A 3 -4.42 -2.37 10.52
CA LEU A 3 -4.14 -3.10 9.28
C LEU A 3 -3.96 -4.59 9.54
N THR A 4 -4.57 -5.41 8.69
CA THR A 4 -4.29 -6.86 8.66
C THR A 4 -2.82 -7.13 8.33
N LYS A 5 -2.34 -8.34 8.66
CA LYS A 5 -0.96 -8.76 8.35
C LYS A 5 -0.64 -8.58 6.85
N ARG A 6 -1.57 -8.93 5.96
CA ARG A 6 -1.38 -8.85 4.51
C ARG A 6 -1.34 -7.39 4.02
N GLN A 7 -2.22 -6.54 4.55
CA GLN A 7 -2.20 -5.10 4.26
C GLN A 7 -0.90 -4.43 4.71
N ARG A 8 -0.40 -4.79 5.91
CA ARG A 8 0.89 -4.29 6.41
C ARG A 8 2.05 -4.75 5.53
N GLU A 9 2.03 -6.00 5.07
CA GLU A 9 3.04 -6.54 4.15
C GLU A 9 3.05 -5.78 2.82
N VAL A 10 1.87 -5.60 2.22
CA VAL A 10 1.69 -4.84 0.97
C VAL A 10 2.18 -3.40 1.12
N LEU A 11 1.76 -2.70 2.16
CA LEU A 11 2.20 -1.34 2.44
C LEU A 11 3.70 -1.24 2.64
N SER A 12 4.26 -2.12 3.49
CA SER A 12 5.69 -2.13 3.79
C SER A 12 6.52 -2.41 2.54
N HIS A 13 6.04 -3.30 1.67
CA HIS A 13 6.66 -3.54 0.38
C HIS A 13 6.60 -2.30 -0.52
N ALA A 14 5.42 -1.69 -0.68
CA ALA A 14 5.25 -0.50 -1.50
C ALA A 14 6.14 0.67 -1.04
N VAL A 15 6.20 0.94 0.26
CA VAL A 15 7.08 1.98 0.83
C VAL A 15 8.56 1.67 0.58
N ARG A 16 9.01 0.43 0.83
CA ARG A 16 10.42 0.06 0.58
C ARG A 16 10.83 0.13 -0.88
N ARG A 17 9.88 -0.07 -1.77
CA ARG A 17 10.07 0.07 -3.22
C ARG A 17 10.00 1.53 -3.67
N GLY A 18 9.69 2.47 -2.78
CA GLY A 18 9.52 3.88 -3.13
C GLY A 18 8.26 4.14 -3.95
N TYR A 19 7.22 3.29 -3.88
CA TYR A 19 5.99 3.47 -4.67
C TYR A 19 5.31 4.83 -4.46
N TYR A 20 5.47 5.41 -3.27
CA TYR A 20 4.90 6.71 -2.90
C TYR A 20 5.88 7.89 -3.10
N GLU A 21 7.06 7.63 -3.67
CA GLU A 21 8.04 8.69 -3.95
C GLU A 21 7.71 9.40 -5.26
N PRO A 22 7.82 10.74 -5.32
CA PRO A 22 7.48 11.51 -6.53
C PRO A 22 8.22 11.10 -7.81
N ASP A 23 9.49 10.66 -7.67
CA ASP A 23 10.36 10.28 -8.79
C ASP A 23 10.48 8.75 -8.96
N SER A 24 9.53 7.99 -8.41
CA SER A 24 9.56 6.53 -8.44
C SER A 24 9.30 5.98 -9.83
N ASN A 25 10.12 5.00 -10.23
CA ASN A 25 9.87 4.18 -11.43
C ASN A 25 9.14 2.87 -11.11
N VAL A 26 8.71 2.67 -9.86
CA VAL A 26 8.09 1.40 -9.46
C VAL A 26 6.65 1.32 -9.92
N THR A 27 6.32 0.21 -10.58
CA THR A 27 4.96 -0.04 -11.05
C THR A 27 4.20 -1.01 -10.14
N LEU A 28 2.87 -0.86 -10.11
CA LEU A 28 1.98 -1.82 -9.47
C LEU A 28 2.14 -3.25 -10.03
N ARG A 29 2.51 -3.39 -11.31
CA ARG A 29 2.71 -4.69 -11.93
C ARG A 29 3.92 -5.41 -11.32
N GLU A 30 5.06 -4.73 -11.23
CA GLU A 30 6.30 -5.30 -10.68
C GLU A 30 6.11 -5.69 -9.22
N MET A 31 5.49 -4.83 -8.40
CA MET A 31 5.21 -5.17 -7.00
C MET A 31 4.25 -6.36 -6.86
N ALA A 32 3.28 -6.48 -7.77
CA ALA A 32 2.33 -7.59 -7.74
C ALA A 32 3.02 -8.92 -8.10
N GLU A 33 3.92 -8.90 -9.08
CA GLU A 33 4.79 -10.02 -9.43
C GLU A 33 5.69 -10.43 -8.26
N GLU A 34 6.32 -9.46 -7.58
CA GLU A 34 7.18 -9.71 -6.41
C GLU A 34 6.43 -10.32 -5.22
N LEU A 35 5.16 -9.97 -5.03
CA LEU A 35 4.31 -10.47 -3.95
C LEU A 35 3.46 -11.69 -4.35
N GLY A 36 3.62 -12.18 -5.58
CA GLY A 36 2.91 -13.36 -6.11
C GLY A 36 1.39 -13.17 -6.16
N MET A 37 0.91 -11.98 -6.52
CA MET A 37 -0.52 -11.69 -6.60
C MET A 37 -0.91 -10.98 -7.90
N ALA A 38 -2.21 -10.96 -8.21
CA ALA A 38 -2.71 -10.19 -9.34
C ALA A 38 -2.56 -8.68 -9.06
N ARG A 39 -2.26 -7.90 -10.11
CA ARG A 39 -2.15 -6.43 -10.02
C ARG A 39 -3.40 -5.79 -9.40
N SER A 40 -4.59 -6.26 -9.76
CA SER A 40 -5.86 -5.76 -9.20
C SER A 40 -5.94 -6.01 -7.70
N THR A 41 -5.58 -7.21 -7.24
CA THR A 41 -5.55 -7.57 -5.81
C THR A 41 -4.57 -6.69 -5.03
N LEU A 42 -3.39 -6.41 -5.58
CA LEU A 42 -2.44 -5.49 -4.94
C LEU A 42 -3.02 -4.08 -4.81
N GLY A 43 -3.60 -3.55 -5.90
CA GLY A 43 -4.21 -2.23 -5.91
C GLY A 43 -5.34 -2.10 -4.89
N GLU A 44 -6.19 -3.12 -4.77
CA GLU A 44 -7.24 -3.16 -3.75
C GLU A 44 -6.67 -3.16 -2.32
N HIS A 45 -5.58 -3.90 -2.07
CA HIS A 45 -4.94 -3.89 -0.76
C HIS A 45 -4.37 -2.50 -0.42
N LEU A 46 -3.70 -1.84 -1.38
CA LEU A 46 -3.18 -0.49 -1.20
C LEU A 46 -4.30 0.52 -0.96
N GLN A 47 -5.37 0.48 -1.76
CA GLN A 47 -6.51 1.37 -1.57
C GLN A 47 -7.14 1.23 -0.18
N ARG A 48 -7.36 0.00 0.29
CA ARG A 48 -7.91 -0.22 1.63
C ARG A 48 -6.97 0.28 2.72
N VAL A 49 -5.66 0.05 2.56
CA VAL A 49 -4.65 0.58 3.48
C VAL A 49 -4.67 2.11 3.53
N GLU A 50 -4.71 2.76 2.37
CA GLU A 50 -4.72 4.21 2.25
C GLU A 50 -5.97 4.81 2.91
N GLN A 51 -7.13 4.20 2.71
CA GLN A 51 -8.37 4.63 3.38
C GLN A 51 -8.26 4.58 4.90
N GLU A 52 -7.77 3.47 5.46
CA GLU A 52 -7.58 3.32 6.90
C GLU A 52 -6.58 4.33 7.47
N ILE A 53 -5.43 4.51 6.80
CA ILE A 53 -4.39 5.45 7.25
C ILE A 53 -4.88 6.89 7.16
N MET A 54 -5.49 7.28 6.05
CA MET A 54 -5.99 8.65 5.88
C MET A 54 -7.11 8.96 6.87
N GLY A 55 -7.97 7.98 7.20
CA GLY A 55 -8.98 8.12 8.25
C GLY A 55 -8.35 8.42 9.61
N LEU A 56 -7.37 7.62 10.02
CA LEU A 56 -6.66 7.83 11.28
C LEU A 56 -5.95 9.19 11.34
N VAL A 57 -5.27 9.58 10.26
CA VAL A 57 -4.57 10.87 10.20
C VAL A 57 -5.57 12.02 10.25
N ALA A 58 -6.71 11.91 9.55
CA ALA A 58 -7.75 12.93 9.58
C ALA A 58 -8.39 13.07 10.97
N GLU A 59 -8.55 11.97 11.72
CA GLU A 59 -9.02 12.01 13.11
C GLU A 59 -8.01 12.69 14.04
N ASP A 60 -6.71 12.43 13.88
CA ASP A 60 -5.63 13.03 14.70
C ASP A 60 -5.41 14.53 14.40
N LEU A 61 -5.73 14.98 13.19
CA LEU A 61 -5.61 16.37 12.78
C LEU A 61 -6.78 17.27 13.24
N ASN A 62 -7.88 16.69 13.73
CA ASN A 62 -9.05 17.41 14.24
C ASN A 62 -8.98 17.64 15.76
#